data_AF-A0A8S0FMU4-F1
#
_entry.id   AF-A0A8S0FMU4-F1
#
_cell.length_a   1.000
_cell.length_b   1.000
_cell.length_c   1.000
_cell.angle_alpha   90.00
_cell.angle_beta   90.00
_cell.angle_gamma   90.00
#
_symmetry.space_group_name_H-M   'P 1'
#
loop_
_entity.id
_entity.type
_entity.pdbx_description
1 polymer ?
#
loop_
_entity_poly.entity_id
_entity_poly.type
_entity_poly.pdbx_seq_one_letter_code
_entity_poly.pdbx_strand_id
1 'polypeptide(L)'
;MIISPPFIRAKNNNENDAHWIERMMPVEPDRDYPINYGGSWHGGIHVRHTNSDRQPEYVRAIADGVVVSIRNPSDQAACSLPPLNYNGSTDDGYVLLRHETEIGTR
;
A
#
# COMPACT_ATOMS: atom_id res chain seq x y z
N MET A 1 11.13 11.61 10.67
CA MET A 1 9.88 10.97 10.21
C MET A 1 9.90 9.50 10.64
N ILE A 2 8.92 9.06 11.42
CA ILE A 2 8.71 7.65 11.74
C ILE A 2 7.63 7.14 10.80
N ILE A 3 7.88 6.01 10.12
CA ILE A 3 6.94 5.38 9.20
C ILE A 3 6.47 4.07 9.83
N SER A 4 5.17 3.91 10.01
CA SER A 4 4.55 2.66 10.46
C SER A 4 4.16 1.78 9.27
N PRO A 5 3.96 0.47 9.48
CA PRO A 5 3.29 -0.36 8.49
C PRO A 5 1.84 0.10 8.22
N PRO A 6 1.25 -0.23 7.06
CA PRO A 6 -0.13 0.13 6.72
C PRO A 6 -1.17 -0.72 7.45
N PHE A 7 -0.86 -1.98 7.75
CA PHE A 7 -1.70 -2.85 8.60
C PHE A 7 -1.22 -2.79 10.04
N ILE A 8 -2.14 -2.90 11.00
CA ILE A 8 -1.80 -2.88 12.43
C ILE A 8 -2.59 -3.96 13.14
N ARG A 9 -1.90 -5.05 13.51
CA ARG A 9 -2.44 -6.18 14.28
C ARG A 9 -1.62 -6.37 15.55
N ALA A 10 -2.17 -7.09 16.52
CA ALA A 10 -1.42 -7.45 17.72
C ALA A 10 -0.17 -8.28 17.37
N LYS A 11 0.90 -8.10 18.15
CA LYS A 11 2.07 -8.99 18.11
C LYS A 11 1.67 -10.37 18.59
N ASN A 12 2.22 -11.40 17.95
CA ASN A 12 2.14 -12.75 18.45
C ASN A 12 3.05 -12.92 19.68
N ASN A 13 2.80 -13.96 20.48
CA ASN A 13 3.69 -14.27 21.61
C ASN A 13 5.13 -14.51 21.13
N ASN A 14 6.09 -13.82 21.74
CA ASN A 14 7.52 -13.87 21.42
C ASN A 14 7.88 -13.38 20.00
N GLU A 15 6.99 -12.67 19.30
CA GLU A 15 7.31 -12.05 18.02
C GLU A 15 8.18 -10.81 18.22
N ASN A 16 9.34 -10.78 17.56
CA ASN A 16 10.19 -9.59 17.54
C ASN A 16 9.60 -8.52 16.60
N ASP A 17 10.07 -7.28 16.76
CA ASP A 17 9.55 -6.14 16.03
C ASP A 17 9.75 -6.24 14.52
N ALA A 18 10.86 -6.83 14.06
CA ALA A 18 11.13 -7.00 12.63
C ALA A 18 10.13 -7.96 11.98
N HIS A 19 9.91 -9.14 12.56
CA HIS A 19 8.94 -10.11 12.07
C HIS A 19 7.51 -9.56 12.13
N TRP A 20 7.18 -8.76 13.16
CA TRP A 20 5.89 -8.09 13.23
C TRP A 20 5.71 -7.07 12.09
N ILE A 21 6.73 -6.25 11.81
CA ILE A 21 6.72 -5.28 10.71
C ILE A 21 6.54 -5.99 9.36
N GLU A 22 7.27 -7.06 9.10
CA GLU A 22 7.15 -7.85 7.86
C GLU A 22 5.73 -8.38 7.66
N ARG A 23 5.10 -8.89 8.73
CA ARG A 23 3.70 -9.37 8.69
C ARG A 23 2.68 -8.25 8.48
N MET A 24 3.00 -7.02 8.91
CA MET A 24 2.16 -5.85 8.73
C MET A 24 2.37 -5.14 7.37
N MET A 25 3.41 -5.53 6.63
CA MET A 25 3.74 -4.99 5.30
C MET A 25 4.19 -6.12 4.37
N PRO A 26 3.30 -7.06 4.02
CA PRO A 26 3.63 -8.18 3.13
C PRO A 26 3.82 -7.68 1.70
N VAL A 27 5.04 -7.29 1.37
CA VAL A 27 5.42 -6.81 0.04
C VAL A 27 5.15 -7.92 -0.99
N GLU A 28 4.59 -7.54 -2.13
CA GLU A 28 4.39 -8.42 -3.28
C GLU A 28 5.74 -8.64 -3.99
N PRO A 29 6.39 -9.82 -3.83
CA PRO A 29 7.70 -10.10 -4.43
C PRO A 29 7.69 -10.04 -5.96
N ASP A 30 6.53 -10.26 -6.61
CA ASP A 30 6.43 -10.28 -8.07
C ASP A 30 6.19 -8.88 -8.68
N ARG A 31 6.24 -7.82 -7.86
CA ARG A 31 6.07 -6.43 -8.29
C ARG A 31 7.30 -5.60 -7.89
N ASP A 32 8.36 -5.74 -8.67
CA ASP A 32 9.66 -5.11 -8.44
C ASP A 32 9.57 -3.60 -8.14
N TYR A 33 10.47 -3.13 -7.28
CA TYR A 33 10.72 -1.73 -6.96
C TYR A 33 12.24 -1.52 -6.79
N PRO A 34 12.85 -0.41 -7.27
CA PRO A 34 12.22 0.80 -7.81
C PRO A 34 11.99 0.77 -9.33
N ILE A 35 12.33 -0.31 -10.01
CA ILE A 35 12.14 -0.48 -11.45
C ILE A 35 11.35 -1.78 -11.66
N ASN A 36 10.30 -1.73 -12.46
CA ASN A 36 9.50 -2.91 -12.77
C ASN A 36 10.20 -3.82 -13.80
N TYR A 37 9.67 -5.03 -14.01
CA TYR A 37 10.18 -5.98 -15.01
C TYR A 37 10.33 -5.40 -16.43
N GLY A 38 9.51 -4.40 -16.79
CA GLY A 38 9.58 -3.68 -18.06
C GLY A 38 10.62 -2.55 -18.12
N GLY A 39 11.46 -2.40 -17.10
CA GLY A 39 12.49 -1.36 -17.04
C GLY A 39 11.96 0.06 -16.73
N SER A 40 10.69 0.19 -16.33
CA SER A 40 10.10 1.50 -16.00
C SER A 40 10.19 1.80 -14.51
N TRP A 41 10.36 3.07 -14.17
CA TRP A 41 10.32 3.54 -12.78
C TRP A 41 9.00 3.19 -12.11
N HIS A 42 9.11 2.72 -10.88
CA HIS A 42 7.99 2.32 -10.03
C HIS A 42 8.04 3.15 -8.75
N GLY A 43 6.99 3.94 -8.51
CA GLY A 43 6.97 4.96 -7.45
C GLY A 43 6.72 4.46 -6.03
N GLY A 44 6.54 3.14 -5.84
CA GLY A 44 6.28 2.56 -4.53
C GLY A 44 6.27 1.04 -4.56
N ILE A 45 5.98 0.42 -3.43
CA ILE A 45 5.84 -1.04 -3.30
C ILE A 45 4.37 -1.43 -3.38
N HIS A 46 4.09 -2.63 -3.89
CA HIS A 46 2.77 -3.25 -3.73
C HIS A 46 2.76 -4.05 -2.43
N VAL A 47 1.71 -3.86 -1.63
CA VAL A 47 1.48 -4.65 -0.41
C VAL A 47 0.29 -5.56 -0.66
N ARG A 48 0.48 -6.87 -0.48
CA ARG A 48 -0.61 -7.85 -0.65
C ARG A 48 -1.65 -7.65 0.45
N HIS A 49 -2.92 -7.78 0.07
CA HIS A 49 -3.95 -7.98 1.07
C HIS A 49 -3.77 -9.35 1.74
N THR A 50 -4.05 -9.44 3.03
CA THR A 50 -3.77 -10.63 3.84
C THR A 50 -5.01 -11.42 4.24
N ASN A 51 -6.22 -10.93 3.95
CA ASN A 51 -7.42 -11.65 4.34
C ASN A 51 -7.85 -12.58 3.21
N SER A 52 -8.12 -13.83 3.59
CA SER A 52 -8.88 -14.80 2.78
C SER A 52 -10.39 -14.52 2.78
N ASP A 53 -10.83 -13.58 3.61
CA ASP A 53 -12.22 -13.40 4.00
C ASP A 53 -12.85 -12.26 3.20
N ARG A 54 -14.18 -12.25 3.08
CA ARG A 54 -14.92 -11.17 2.36
C ARG A 54 -14.84 -9.79 3.02
N GLN A 55 -14.19 -9.66 4.18
CA GLN A 55 -14.04 -8.38 4.88
C GLN A 55 -12.63 -7.83 4.65
N PRO A 56 -12.47 -6.71 3.92
CA PRO A 56 -11.17 -6.12 3.69
C PRO A 56 -10.60 -5.59 5.02
N GLU A 57 -9.34 -5.94 5.31
CA GLU A 57 -8.60 -5.30 6.39
C GLU A 57 -8.42 -3.81 6.13
N TYR A 58 -8.63 -3.01 7.18
CA TYR A 58 -8.43 -1.57 7.13
C TYR A 58 -6.94 -1.22 7.09
N VAL A 59 -6.58 -0.34 6.17
CA VAL A 59 -5.27 0.33 6.14
C VAL A 59 -5.31 1.58 7.01
N ARG A 60 -4.17 1.95 7.58
CA ARG A 60 -3.99 3.18 8.35
C ARG A 60 -2.96 4.09 7.69
N ALA A 61 -3.06 5.39 7.98
CA ALA A 61 -2.00 6.32 7.63
C ALA A 61 -0.68 5.85 8.26
N ILE A 62 0.38 5.77 7.45
CA ILE A 62 1.69 5.26 7.86
C ILE A 62 2.57 6.31 8.53
N ALA A 63 2.16 7.57 8.50
CA ALA A 63 2.83 8.70 9.13
C ALA A 63 1.84 9.86 9.30
N ASP A 64 2.22 10.86 10.09
CA ASP A 64 1.46 12.10 10.24
C ASP A 64 1.56 12.95 8.96
N GLY A 65 0.42 13.40 8.43
CA GLY A 65 0.39 14.20 7.21
C GLY A 65 -0.99 14.75 6.89
N VAL A 66 -1.11 15.35 5.71
CA VAL A 66 -2.37 15.93 5.23
C VAL A 66 -2.85 15.15 4.02
N VAL A 67 -4.12 14.74 4.02
CA VAL A 67 -4.75 14.19 2.82
C VAL A 67 -4.91 15.31 1.80
N VAL A 68 -4.21 15.21 0.67
CA VAL A 68 -4.20 16.26 -0.38
C VAL A 68 -5.01 15.87 -1.61
N SER A 69 -5.33 14.59 -1.78
CA SER A 69 -6.24 14.12 -2.83
C SER A 69 -6.87 12.78 -2.44
N ILE A 70 -8.12 12.59 -2.85
CA ILE A 70 -8.86 11.34 -2.73
C ILE A 70 -9.57 11.10 -4.06
N ARG A 71 -9.53 9.85 -4.53
CA ARG A 71 -10.43 9.36 -5.58
C ARG A 71 -11.18 8.15 -5.03
N ASN A 72 -12.51 8.23 -5.05
CA ASN A 72 -13.33 7.04 -4.83
C ASN A 72 -13.13 6.08 -6.00
N PRO A 73 -13.14 4.76 -5.74
CA PRO A 73 -13.02 3.78 -6.80
C PRO A 73 -14.16 3.89 -7.80
N SER A 74 -13.84 3.62 -9.06
CA SER A 74 -14.83 3.39 -10.11
C SER A 74 -15.76 2.23 -9.73
N ASP A 75 -16.95 2.17 -10.34
CA ASP A 75 -17.83 1.03 -10.10
C ASP A 75 -17.23 -0.29 -10.62
N GLN A 76 -17.70 -1.40 -10.06
CA GLN A 76 -17.18 -2.73 -10.38
C GLN A 76 -17.30 -3.10 -11.87
N ALA A 77 -18.32 -2.57 -12.56
CA ALA A 77 -18.52 -2.83 -13.99
C ALA A 77 -17.43 -2.12 -14.81
N ALA A 78 -17.11 -0.87 -14.47
CA ALA A 78 -16.03 -0.09 -15.07
C ALA A 78 -14.66 -0.71 -14.79
N CYS A 79 -14.40 -1.19 -13.57
CA CYS A 79 -13.16 -1.90 -13.22
C CYS A 79 -12.93 -3.18 -14.03
N SER A 80 -14.01 -3.75 -14.59
CA SER A 80 -13.97 -4.95 -15.43
C SER A 80 -13.76 -4.65 -16.93
N LEU A 81 -13.61 -3.38 -17.31
CA LEU A 81 -13.37 -2.93 -18.69
C LEU A 81 -11.99 -2.26 -18.82
N PRO A 82 -11.38 -2.23 -20.02
CA PRO A 82 -10.21 -1.40 -20.27
C PRO A 82 -10.49 0.09 -19.96
N PRO A 83 -9.54 0.84 -19.37
CA PRO A 83 -8.16 0.45 -19.11
C PRO A 83 -7.93 -0.26 -17.78
N LEU A 84 -8.94 -0.49 -16.94
CA LEU A 84 -8.80 -1.04 -15.58
C LEU A 84 -8.74 -2.57 -15.52
N ASN A 85 -9.09 -3.26 -16.60
CA ASN A 85 -9.01 -4.72 -16.66
C ASN A 85 -7.69 -5.21 -17.29
N TYR A 86 -6.56 -4.88 -16.68
CA TYR A 86 -5.23 -5.30 -17.12
C TYR A 86 -4.67 -6.34 -16.14
N ASN A 87 -4.90 -7.63 -16.46
CA ASN A 87 -4.66 -8.80 -15.60
C ASN A 87 -5.73 -9.04 -14.52
N GLY A 88 -7.00 -8.77 -14.87
CA GLY A 88 -8.14 -8.89 -13.99
C GLY A 88 -8.70 -7.53 -13.59
N SER A 89 -9.84 -7.53 -12.91
CA SER A 89 -10.45 -6.30 -12.42
C SER A 89 -9.51 -5.60 -11.44
N THR A 90 -9.08 -4.38 -11.77
CA THR A 90 -8.30 -3.52 -10.87
C THR A 90 -9.10 -2.30 -10.46
N ASP A 91 -8.78 -1.78 -9.27
CA ASP A 91 -9.41 -0.62 -8.68
C ASP A 91 -8.55 0.63 -8.93
N ASP A 92 -9.20 1.78 -9.12
CA ASP A 92 -8.50 3.05 -9.33
C ASP A 92 -8.65 4.04 -8.15
N GLY A 93 -9.31 3.64 -7.06
CA GLY A 93 -9.40 4.42 -5.85
C GLY A 93 -8.04 4.70 -5.21
N TYR A 94 -7.87 5.88 -4.63
CA TYR A 94 -6.67 6.21 -3.89
C TYR A 94 -6.90 7.28 -2.82
N VAL A 95 -6.00 7.31 -1.85
CA VAL A 95 -5.81 8.42 -0.90
C VAL A 95 -4.35 8.84 -0.98
N LEU A 96 -4.11 10.13 -1.25
CA LEU A 96 -2.77 10.70 -1.30
C LEU A 96 -2.51 11.54 -0.06
N LEU A 97 -1.53 11.12 0.74
CA LEU A 97 -1.06 11.87 1.90
C LEU A 97 0.23 12.63 1.56
N ARG A 98 0.26 13.92 1.89
CA ARG A 98 1.48 14.73 1.89
C ARG A 98 2.07 14.74 3.29
N HIS A 99 3.32 14.33 3.39
CA HIS A 99 4.12 14.45 4.59
C HIS A 99 5.14 15.56 4.41
N GLU A 100 5.36 16.36 5.45
CA GLU A 100 6.48 17.29 5.51
C GLU A 100 7.58 16.64 6.35
N THR A 101 8.76 16.50 5.76
CA THR A 101 9.94 15.99 6.46
C THR A 101 11.02 17.04 6.42
N GLU A 102 11.71 17.22 7.54
CA GLU A 102 12.99 17.89 7.53
C GLU A 102 13.96 17.01 6.75
N ILE A 103 14.53 17.58 5.69
CA ILE A 103 15.80 17.11 5.16
C ILE A 103 16.85 17.86 5.98
N GLY A 104 17.72 17.14 6.68
CA GLY A 104 18.68 17.75 7.59
C GLY A 104 19.43 18.93 6.96
N THR A 105 19.62 20.01 7.70
CA THR A 105 20.45 21.13 7.26
C THR A 105 21.90 20.66 7.12
N ARG A 106 22.51 20.97 5.97
CA ARG A 106 23.96 20.75 5.76
C ARG A 106 24.81 21.55 6.74
#